data_AF-A0A968CPI1-F1
#
_entry.id   AF-A0A968CPI1-F1
#
_cell.length_a   1.000
_cell.length_b   1.000
_cell.length_c   1.000
_cell.angle_alpha   90.00
_cell.angle_beta   90.00
_cell.angle_gamma   90.00
#
_symmetry.space_group_name_H-M   'P 1'
#
loop_
_entity.id
_entity.type
_entity.pdbx_description
1 polymer ?
#
loop_
_entity_poly.entity_id
_entity_poly.type
_entity_poly.pdbx_seq_one_letter_code
_entity_poly.pdbx_strand_id
1 'polypeptide(L)' 'QRQLSRALFPIGHLTKREVRKLADKLDLPTKNRKDSQGICFLGQIQYPEFVKFHLGEKTGDIVNMETQEKL' A
#
# COMPACT_ATOMS: atom_id res chain seq x y z
N GLN A 1 -0.88 18.99 17.09
CA GLN A 1 -0.27 18.03 16.13
C GLN A 1 0.89 18.70 15.37
N ARG A 2 2.14 18.58 15.85
CA ARG A 2 3.30 19.35 15.31
C ARG A 2 3.69 18.93 13.88
N GLN A 3 3.64 17.63 13.57
CA GLN A 3 4.06 17.11 12.27
C GLN A 3 3.16 17.58 11.11
N LEU A 4 1.84 17.65 11.32
CA LEU A 4 0.92 18.11 10.27
C LEU A 4 0.89 19.62 10.07
N SER A 5 1.44 20.41 10.99
CA SER A 5 1.39 21.88 10.92
C SER A 5 2.01 22.48 9.65
N ARG A 6 2.84 21.71 8.95
CA ARG A 6 3.53 22.11 7.71
C ARG A 6 3.17 21.23 6.51
N ALA A 7 2.23 20.28 6.66
CA ALA A 7 1.80 19.41 5.59
C ALA A 7 0.62 20.03 4.83
N LEU A 8 0.68 20.00 3.50
CA LEU A 8 -0.43 20.35 2.63
C LEU A 8 -0.91 19.10 1.89
N PHE A 9 -2.22 18.96 1.73
CA PHE A 9 -2.86 17.86 0.99
C PHE A 9 -3.69 18.42 -0.17
N PRO A 10 -3.06 18.95 -1.25
CA PRO A 10 -3.75 19.74 -2.28
C PRO A 10 -4.86 18.97 -3.00
N ILE A 11 -4.75 17.65 -3.08
CA ILE A 11 -5.71 16.78 -3.76
C ILE A 11 -6.64 16.04 -2.78
N GLY A 12 -6.54 16.29 -1.47
CA GLY A 12 -7.26 15.52 -0.45
C GLY A 12 -8.78 15.62 -0.52
N HIS A 13 -9.30 16.67 -1.16
CA HIS A 13 -10.73 16.88 -1.40
C HIS A 13 -11.24 16.27 -2.71
N LEU A 14 -10.35 15.72 -3.54
CA LEU A 14 -10.69 15.16 -4.84
C LEU A 14 -10.74 13.63 -4.77
N THR A 15 -11.69 13.05 -5.49
CA THR A 15 -11.68 11.62 -5.76
C THR A 15 -10.53 11.28 -6.72
N LYS A 16 -10.08 10.02 -6.66
CA LYS A 16 -9.06 9.50 -7.58
C LYS A 16 -9.43 9.70 -9.06
N ARG A 17 -10.73 9.59 -9.40
CA ARG A 17 -11.22 9.78 -10.76
C ARG A 17 -11.09 11.25 -11.21
N GLU A 18 -11.36 12.20 -10.31
CA GLU A 18 -11.20 13.63 -10.61
C GLU A 18 -9.73 14.00 -10.78
N VAL A 19 -8.85 13.47 -9.94
CA VAL A 19 -7.39 13.66 -10.09
C VAL A 19 -6.90 13.17 -11.46
N ARG A 20 -7.36 11.99 -11.92
CA ARG A 20 -7.00 11.47 -13.25
C ARG A 20 -7.54 12.34 -14.40
N LYS A 21 -8.81 12.75 -14.33
CA LYS A 21 -9.41 13.67 -15.32
C LYS A 21 -8.63 14.99 -15.42
N LEU A 22 -8.18 15.55 -14.28
CA LEU A 22 -7.36 16.76 -14.27
C LEU A 22 -5.98 16.52 -14.89
N ALA A 23 -5.33 15.40 -14.55
CA ALA A 23 -4.04 15.03 -15.15
C ALA A 23 -4.14 14.86 -16.67
N ASP A 24 -5.24 14.29 -17.17
CA ASP A 24 -5.52 14.16 -18.60
C ASP A 24 -5.75 15.52 -19.26
N LYS A 25 -6.59 16.38 -18.65
CA LYS A 25 -6.89 17.73 -19.16
C LYS A 25 -5.65 18.63 -19.24
N LEU A 26 -4.73 18.48 -18.29
CA LEU A 26 -3.49 19.26 -18.22
C LEU A 26 -2.33 18.61 -19.00
N ASP A 27 -2.58 17.51 -19.69
CA ASP A 27 -1.58 16.76 -20.47
C ASP A 27 -0.31 16.38 -19.68
N LEU A 28 -0.50 15.94 -18.42
CA LEU A 28 0.64 15.58 -17.58
C LEU A 28 1.32 14.29 -18.08
N PRO A 29 2.66 14.21 -18.11
CA PRO A 29 3.37 12.99 -18.53
C PRO A 29 2.97 11.73 -17.75
N THR A 30 2.55 11.89 -16.49
CA THR A 30 2.16 10.81 -15.59
C THR A 30 0.69 10.43 -15.66
N LYS A 31 -0.13 11.08 -16.49
CA LYS A 31 -1.60 10.89 -16.53
C LYS A 31 -2.05 9.42 -16.71
N ASN A 32 -1.27 8.66 -17.48
CA ASN A 32 -1.52 7.24 -17.78
C ASN A 32 -0.69 6.27 -16.91
N ARG A 33 0.13 6.78 -15.98
CA ARG A 33 0.99 5.94 -15.15
C ARG A 33 0.12 5.10 -14.21
N LYS A 34 0.40 3.79 -14.13
CA LYS A 34 -0.23 2.91 -13.14
C LYS A 34 0.17 3.35 -11.72
N ASP A 35 -0.75 3.21 -10.77
CA ASP A 35 -0.46 3.54 -9.38
C ASP A 35 0.55 2.56 -8.81
N SER A 36 1.33 3.01 -7.82
CA SER A 36 2.22 2.11 -7.10
C SER A 36 1.42 1.07 -6.32
N GLN A 37 1.95 -0.15 -6.24
CA GLN A 37 1.42 -1.26 -5.45
C GLN A 37 2.54 -1.76 -4.54
N GLY A 38 2.19 -2.30 -3.36
CA GLY A 38 3.16 -2.77 -2.37
C GLY A 38 3.68 -1.66 -1.45
N ILE A 39 4.76 -1.97 -0.71
CA ILE A 39 5.36 -1.08 0.27
C ILE A 39 6.25 -0.05 -0.44
N CYS A 40 6.12 1.22 -0.06
CA CYS A 40 6.98 2.29 -0.58
C CYS A 40 8.47 1.90 -0.47
N PHE A 41 9.25 2.22 -1.49
CA PHE A 41 10.70 1.98 -1.59
C PHE A 41 11.15 0.52 -1.79
N LEU A 42 10.27 -0.46 -1.61
CA LEU A 42 10.62 -1.88 -1.82
C LEU A 42 10.37 -2.38 -3.24
N GLY A 43 9.67 -1.61 -4.06
CA GLY A 43 9.38 -1.98 -5.45
C GLY A 43 8.41 -3.16 -5.58
N GLN A 44 8.47 -3.87 -6.71
CA GLN A 44 7.67 -5.07 -6.93
C GLN A 44 8.41 -6.28 -6.39
N ILE A 45 8.08 -6.66 -5.15
CA ILE A 45 8.62 -7.86 -4.51
C ILE A 45 7.50 -8.77 -4.02
N GLN A 46 7.79 -10.05 -3.91
CA GLN A 46 6.90 -10.99 -3.26
C GLN A 46 7.01 -10.79 -1.74
N TYR A 47 5.97 -10.21 -1.15
CA TYR A 47 5.94 -9.89 0.27
C TYR A 47 6.25 -11.09 1.19
N PRO A 48 5.71 -12.31 0.94
CA PRO A 48 6.07 -13.48 1.75
C PRO A 48 7.56 -13.80 1.73
N GLU A 49 8.19 -13.77 0.55
CA GLU A 49 9.62 -14.03 0.40
C GLU A 49 10.48 -12.96 1.10
N PHE A 50 10.06 -11.69 1.04
CA PHE A 50 10.73 -10.61 1.74
C PHE A 50 10.72 -10.81 3.25
N VAL A 51 9.57 -11.15 3.82
CA VAL A 51 9.43 -11.39 5.26
C VAL A 51 10.22 -12.62 5.67
N LYS A 52 10.12 -13.72 4.89
CA LYS A 52 10.88 -14.96 5.10
C LYS A 52 12.38 -14.73 5.12
N PHE A 53 12.92 -13.95 4.18
CA PHE A 53 14.35 -13.64 4.12
C PHE A 53 14.86 -12.92 5.38
N HIS A 54 14.07 -11.98 5.94
CA HIS A 54 14.50 -11.17 7.08
C HIS A 54 14.20 -11.79 8.45
N LEU A 55 13.09 -12.53 8.58
CA LEU A 55 12.62 -13.07 9.85
C LEU A 55 12.79 -14.60 9.98
N GLY A 56 13.06 -15.29 8.88
CA GLY A 56 13.04 -16.75 8.81
C GLY A 56 11.61 -17.32 8.85
N GLU A 57 11.51 -18.63 9.01
CA GLU A 57 10.24 -19.34 9.15
C GLU A 57 10.15 -20.03 10.49
N LYS A 58 8.96 -20.02 11.08
CA LYS A 58 8.62 -20.82 12.26
C LYS A 58 7.26 -21.47 12.02
N THR A 59 7.24 -22.80 12.04
CA THR A 59 6.00 -23.57 11.91
C THR A 59 5.19 -23.51 13.21
N GLY A 60 3.88 -23.68 13.08
CA GLY A 60 2.94 -23.71 14.21
C GLY A 60 1.57 -24.21 13.75
N ASP A 61 0.75 -24.63 14.71
CA ASP A 61 -0.60 -25.11 14.42
C ASP A 61 -1.53 -23.93 14.09
N ILE A 62 -2.41 -24.11 13.10
CA ILE A 62 -3.54 -23.20 12.90
C ILE A 62 -4.67 -23.74 13.77
N VAL A 63 -5.14 -22.95 14.73
CA VAL A 63 -6.17 -23.39 15.70
C VAL A 63 -7.43 -22.57 15.56
N ASN A 64 -8.58 -23.23 15.64
CA ASN A 64 -9.86 -22.55 15.79
C ASN A 64 -9.92 -21.94 17.20
N MET A 65 -10.20 -20.63 17.28
CA MET A 65 -10.24 -19.91 18.57
C MET A 65 -11.38 -20.36 19.50
N GLU A 66 -12.50 -20.84 18.94
CA GLU A 66 -13.67 -21.25 19.72
C GLU A 66 -13.57 -22.72 20.17
N THR A 67 -13.16 -23.62 19.29
CA THR A 67 -13.09 -25.07 19.59
C THR A 67 -11.73 -25.52 20.11
N GLN A 68 -10.69 -24.69 19.97
CA GLN A 68 -9.28 -25.03 20.18
C GLN A 68 -8.78 -26.20 19.32
N GLU A 69 -9.54 -26.61 18.31
CA GLU A 69 -9.16 -27.68 17.42
C GLU A 69 -8.12 -27.18 16.41
N LYS A 70 -7.15 -28.05 16.13
CA LYS A 70 -6.18 -27.83 15.06
C LYS A 70 -6.85 -28.07 13.71
N LEU A 71 -6.63 -27.14 12.78
CA LEU A 71 -7.03 -27.27 11.37
C LEU A 71 -6.09 -28.21 10.60
#